data_AF-A0A0G1WXK4-F1
#
_entry.id   AF-A0A0G1WXK4-F1
#
_cell.length_a   1.000
_cell.length_b   1.000
_cell.length_c   1.000
_cell.angle_alpha   90.00
_cell.angle_beta   90.00
_cell.angle_gamma   90.00
#
_symmetry.space_group_name_H-M   'P 1'
#
loop_
_entity.id
_entity.type
_entity.pdbx_description
1 polymer ?
#
loop_
_entity_poly.entity_id
_entity_poly.type
_entity_poly.pdbx_seq_one_letter_code
_entity_poly.pdbx_strand_id
1 'polypeptide(L)'
;MKIQNNRKGETKSIAGFTPYHFFSKSGKGFTLLLAALVSSIVLAIGAAIYGIAIKELNLSSIGRDSQFAFYAADTAAECTLYNDINKQLFATNSPATFQVSCDGTVLNVSAVQNQSIVSGGSANYTVPGTFTFTPPAQYGTMTVTVNGGGGGGGGGSNGSTNGGNGSSGGSSSFDGTVIGNAGGAAGGGNKNGTTGANGSTGGGSGGSVNLGGGSPGGTGGNGVTGGGNGGLGGNGGQVTATYTSGLSATVTVVVGVGGGGGNSGGGAAQPGNGGSTGSVLISWTGGTPTWNSTVFSFQSEPNGICAITRFSKTLVSGSLRNLIHSDGSNVPCAATTTSPRALQRSVELSY
;
A
#
# COMPACT_ATOMS: atom_id res chain seq x y z
N MET A 1 101.44 -6.26 88.58
CA MET A 1 101.53 -7.14 89.77
C MET A 1 100.25 -7.96 89.85
N LYS A 2 100.39 -9.24 90.21
CA LYS A 2 99.44 -10.35 90.07
C LYS A 2 98.09 -10.19 90.80
N ILE A 3 97.02 -10.62 90.12
CA ILE A 3 96.01 -11.65 90.48
C ILE A 3 95.16 -11.35 91.75
N GLN A 4 93.82 -11.38 91.70
CA GLN A 4 92.93 -12.56 91.90
C GLN A 4 91.56 -12.30 91.23
N ASN A 5 91.10 -13.16 90.31
CA ASN A 5 90.15 -14.26 90.56
C ASN A 5 88.88 -13.83 91.32
N ASN A 6 87.70 -13.89 90.69
CA ASN A 6 86.83 -15.04 90.89
C ASN A 6 85.71 -15.14 89.84
N ARG A 7 85.48 -16.38 89.46
CA ARG A 7 84.62 -16.94 88.43
C ARG A 7 83.20 -17.10 88.99
N LYS A 8 82.15 -16.95 88.16
CA LYS A 8 81.10 -17.97 87.93
C LYS A 8 79.81 -17.40 87.30
N GLY A 9 79.50 -17.96 86.12
CA GLY A 9 78.15 -18.23 85.58
C GLY A 9 77.32 -17.03 85.13
N GLU A 10 76.51 -17.07 84.09
CA GLU A 10 76.25 -18.02 83.01
C GLU A 10 75.26 -17.28 82.08
N THR A 11 75.37 -17.49 80.77
CA THR A 11 74.49 -16.96 79.73
C THR A 11 73.12 -17.65 79.68
N LYS A 12 72.00 -16.92 79.61
CA LYS A 12 70.68 -17.34 79.03
C LYS A 12 69.92 -16.07 78.58
N SER A 13 69.56 -15.78 77.31
CA SER A 13 68.78 -16.51 76.28
C SER A 13 67.36 -16.86 76.83
N ILE A 14 66.19 -16.55 76.25
CA ILE A 14 65.71 -16.22 74.88
C ILE A 14 64.33 -15.49 75.03
N ALA A 15 63.96 -14.71 74.00
CA ALA A 15 62.62 -14.23 73.56
C ALA A 15 61.38 -14.37 74.48
N GLY A 16 60.57 -13.31 74.54
CA GLY A 16 59.25 -13.35 75.15
C GLY A 16 58.36 -12.18 74.75
N PHE A 17 57.57 -12.40 73.71
CA PHE A 17 56.32 -11.70 73.42
C PHE A 17 55.47 -11.68 74.70
N THR A 18 55.24 -10.52 75.32
CA THR A 18 54.31 -10.42 76.47
C THR A 18 53.03 -9.71 76.07
N PRO A 19 51.87 -10.31 76.36
CA PRO A 19 50.57 -9.86 75.90
C PRO A 19 50.09 -8.69 76.76
N TYR A 20 49.37 -7.76 76.13
CA TYR A 20 48.62 -6.73 76.85
C TYR A 20 47.46 -7.41 77.59
N HIS A 21 47.61 -7.59 78.90
CA HIS A 21 46.63 -8.16 79.80
C HIS A 21 45.62 -7.07 80.22
N PHE A 22 44.42 -7.11 79.64
CA PHE A 22 43.30 -6.23 80.01
C PHE A 22 42.40 -6.96 81.02
N PHE A 23 42.44 -6.60 82.30
CA PHE A 23 41.37 -6.95 83.26
C PHE A 23 41.00 -5.77 84.15
N SER A 24 39.88 -5.15 83.77
CA SER A 24 38.73 -4.73 84.57
C SER A 24 38.95 -4.40 86.06
N LYS A 25 38.85 -3.11 86.40
CA LYS A 25 38.29 -2.66 87.68
C LYS A 25 36.77 -2.60 87.57
N SER A 26 36.10 -3.34 88.45
CA SER A 26 34.65 -3.37 88.62
C SER A 26 34.08 -1.96 88.82
N GLY A 27 33.08 -1.59 88.01
CA GLY A 27 32.26 -0.40 88.23
C GLY A 27 31.61 0.26 87.02
N LYS A 28 32.11 0.11 85.78
CA LYS A 28 31.59 0.88 84.62
C LYS A 28 31.78 0.16 83.27
N GLY A 29 30.91 -0.80 82.94
CA GLY A 29 30.94 -1.57 81.66
C GLY A 29 29.83 -1.23 80.65
N PHE A 30 28.82 -0.45 81.05
CA PHE A 30 27.67 -0.10 80.20
C PHE A 30 28.00 0.96 79.13
N THR A 31 28.99 1.82 79.38
CA THR A 31 29.31 2.96 78.52
C THR A 31 29.87 2.55 77.15
N LEU A 32 30.60 1.44 77.06
CA LEU A 32 31.21 0.97 75.81
C LEU A 32 30.14 0.37 74.86
N LEU A 33 29.19 -0.40 75.41
CA LEU A 33 28.04 -0.92 74.66
C LEU A 33 27.11 0.21 74.20
N LEU A 34 26.86 1.20 75.06
CA LEU A 34 26.07 2.39 74.69
C LEU A 34 26.76 3.20 73.58
N ALA A 35 28.08 3.41 73.67
CA ALA A 35 28.84 4.13 72.65
C ALA A 35 28.79 3.41 71.29
N ALA A 36 29.00 2.10 71.26
CA ALA A 36 28.92 1.32 70.02
C ALA A 36 27.52 1.33 69.41
N LEU A 37 26.47 1.25 70.24
CA LEU A 37 25.08 1.34 69.80
C LEU A 37 24.79 2.70 69.16
N VAL A 38 25.18 3.80 69.81
CA VAL A 38 24.98 5.16 69.27
C VAL A 38 25.76 5.34 67.97
N SER A 39 27.01 4.87 67.89
CA SER A 39 27.79 4.90 66.65
C SER A 39 27.15 4.10 65.51
N SER A 40 26.57 2.93 65.80
CA SER A 40 25.90 2.12 64.78
C SER A 40 24.63 2.78 64.24
N ILE A 41 23.85 3.44 65.10
CA ILE A 41 22.64 4.17 64.70
C ILE A 41 23.01 5.38 63.83
N VAL A 42 24.01 6.17 64.26
CA VAL A 42 24.46 7.34 63.49
C VAL A 42 25.00 6.91 62.12
N LEU A 43 25.75 5.80 62.05
CA LEU A 43 26.23 5.25 60.79
C LEU A 43 25.08 4.76 59.90
N ALA A 44 24.08 4.09 60.46
CA ALA A 44 22.91 3.63 59.71
C ALA A 44 22.11 4.81 59.13
N ILE A 45 21.89 5.87 59.91
CA ILE A 45 21.22 7.10 59.47
C ILE A 45 22.06 7.79 58.39
N GLY A 46 23.37 7.92 58.59
CA GLY A 46 24.28 8.52 57.62
C GLY A 46 24.29 7.78 56.29
N ALA A 47 24.34 6.44 56.32
CA ALA A 47 24.26 5.60 55.12
C ALA A 47 22.90 5.73 54.41
N ALA A 48 21.80 5.83 55.16
CA ALA A 48 20.48 6.04 54.60
C ALA A 48 20.36 7.40 53.88
N ILE A 49 20.81 8.49 54.51
CA ILE A 49 20.79 9.84 53.93
C ILE A 49 21.68 9.91 52.68
N TYR A 50 22.89 9.34 52.73
CA TYR A 50 23.79 9.28 51.58
C TYR A 50 23.16 8.53 50.39
N GLY A 51 22.49 7.41 50.67
CA GLY A 51 21.77 6.64 49.65
C GLY A 51 20.62 7.41 49.00
N ILE A 52 19.92 8.26 49.75
CA ILE A 52 18.88 9.15 49.22
C ILE A 52 19.51 10.25 48.37
N ALA A 53 20.55 10.92 48.88
CA ALA A 53 21.21 12.03 48.19
C ALA A 53 21.79 11.63 46.81
N ILE A 54 22.40 10.43 46.69
CA ILE A 54 22.88 9.94 45.39
C ILE A 54 21.73 9.77 44.39
N LYS A 55 20.60 9.21 44.84
CA LYS A 55 19.44 9.01 43.97
C LYS A 55 18.87 10.35 43.51
N GLU A 56 18.77 11.33 44.40
CA GLU A 56 18.31 12.67 44.08
C GLU A 56 19.24 13.40 43.10
N LEU A 57 20.56 13.29 43.28
CA LEU A 57 21.54 13.85 42.34
C LEU A 57 21.44 13.19 40.96
N ASN A 58 21.24 11.87 40.89
CA ASN A 58 21.08 11.16 39.63
C ASN A 58 19.77 11.56 38.92
N LEU A 59 18.65 11.60 39.66
CA LEU A 59 17.37 12.07 39.13
C LEU A 59 17.46 13.53 38.65
N SER A 60 18.20 14.38 39.36
CA SER A 60 18.44 15.76 38.96
C SER A 60 19.24 15.86 37.66
N SER A 61 20.26 15.00 37.48
CA SER A 61 21.02 14.91 36.23
C SER A 61 20.15 14.48 35.07
N ILE A 62 19.35 13.42 35.24
CA ILE A 62 18.41 12.93 34.22
C ILE A 62 17.36 14.00 33.90
N GLY A 63 16.89 14.74 34.90
CA GLY A 63 15.95 15.85 34.72
C GLY A 63 16.53 16.95 33.84
N ARG A 64 17.79 17.34 34.05
CA ARG A 64 18.49 18.32 33.21
C ARG A 64 18.72 17.80 31.79
N ASP A 65 19.20 16.58 31.64
CA ASP A 65 19.46 15.97 30.34
C ASP A 65 18.17 15.80 29.52
N SER A 66 17.07 15.49 30.21
CA SER A 66 15.73 15.45 29.64
C SER A 66 15.28 16.82 29.13
N GLN A 67 15.65 17.92 29.78
CA GLN A 67 15.33 19.27 29.29
C GLN A 67 16.08 19.59 28.00
N PHE A 68 17.36 19.20 27.91
CA PHE A 68 18.13 19.38 26.68
C PHE A 68 17.55 18.57 25.52
N ALA A 69 17.22 17.30 25.75
CA ALA A 69 16.57 16.45 24.75
C ALA A 69 15.24 17.04 24.30
N PHE A 70 14.40 17.50 25.23
CA PHE A 70 13.11 18.11 24.92
C PHE A 70 13.26 19.43 24.14
N TYR A 71 14.18 20.31 24.55
CA TYR A 71 14.43 21.57 23.88
C TYR A 71 14.92 21.39 22.43
N ALA A 72 15.79 20.39 22.20
CA ALA A 72 16.22 20.04 20.84
C ALA A 72 15.06 19.54 19.97
N ALA A 73 14.20 18.67 20.52
CA ALA A 73 13.01 18.18 19.84
C ALA A 73 12.06 19.32 19.44
N ASP A 74 11.75 20.19 20.39
CA ASP A 74 10.84 21.33 20.25
C ASP A 74 11.36 22.34 19.22
N THR A 75 12.64 22.72 19.32
CA THR A 75 13.28 23.65 18.37
C THR A 75 13.19 23.12 16.92
N ALA A 76 13.42 21.83 16.71
CA ALA A 76 13.36 21.23 15.40
C ALA A 76 11.91 21.08 14.89
N ALA A 77 10.96 20.79 15.79
CA ALA A 77 9.53 20.75 15.47
C ALA A 77 9.00 22.14 15.06
N GLU A 78 9.32 23.18 15.83
CA GLU A 78 8.94 24.57 15.52
C GLU A 78 9.60 25.08 14.25
N CYS A 79 10.86 24.72 13.97
CA CYS A 79 11.48 25.06 12.70
C CYS A 79 10.73 24.43 11.51
N THR A 80 10.31 23.18 11.66
CA THR A 80 9.53 22.47 10.65
C THR A 80 8.18 23.15 10.43
N LEU A 81 7.46 23.42 11.51
CA LEU A 81 6.16 24.11 11.49
C LEU A 81 6.27 25.48 10.84
N TYR A 82 7.29 26.27 11.20
CA TYR A 82 7.53 27.59 10.64
C TYR A 82 7.76 27.55 9.13
N ASN A 83 8.60 26.62 8.66
CA ASN A 83 8.91 26.48 7.23
C ASN A 83 7.73 25.87 6.43
N ASP A 84 6.86 25.08 7.06
CA ASP A 84 5.61 24.62 6.44
C ASP A 84 4.60 25.76 6.29
N ILE A 85 4.30 26.47 7.38
CA ILE A 85 3.26 27.51 7.41
C ILE A 85 3.69 28.75 6.61
N ASN A 86 4.91 29.25 6.80
CA ASN A 86 5.31 30.54 6.24
C ASN A 86 6.02 30.45 4.89
N LYS A 87 6.67 29.32 4.60
CA LYS A 87 7.45 29.16 3.35
C LYS A 87 6.91 28.08 2.42
N GLN A 88 5.97 27.25 2.88
CA GLN A 88 5.37 26.15 2.11
C GLN A 88 6.41 25.19 1.51
N LEU A 89 7.57 25.01 2.16
CA LEU A 89 8.65 24.17 1.62
C LEU A 89 8.34 22.67 1.67
N PHE A 90 7.42 22.27 2.53
CA PHE A 90 7.01 20.88 2.72
C PHE A 90 5.68 20.59 1.98
N ALA A 91 5.63 20.90 0.69
CA ALA A 91 4.47 20.65 -0.17
C ALA A 91 4.49 19.22 -0.75
N THR A 92 3.32 18.71 -1.15
CA THR A 92 3.20 17.35 -1.73
C THR A 92 3.97 17.19 -3.04
N ASN A 93 4.28 18.29 -3.73
CA ASN A 93 5.08 18.35 -4.94
C ASN A 93 6.54 18.80 -4.70
N SER A 94 6.98 18.87 -3.44
CA SER A 94 8.38 19.21 -3.14
C SER A 94 9.35 18.16 -3.72
N PRO A 95 10.57 18.58 -4.12
CA PRO A 95 11.60 17.67 -4.61
C PRO A 95 11.95 16.58 -3.59
N ALA A 96 12.48 15.44 -4.07
CA ALA A 96 12.92 14.33 -3.22
C ALA A 96 13.98 14.75 -2.19
N THR A 97 14.78 15.78 -2.50
CA THR A 97 15.76 16.37 -1.58
C THR A 97 15.78 17.88 -1.74
N PHE A 98 15.77 18.61 -0.63
CA PHE A 98 15.88 20.06 -0.63
C PHE A 98 16.47 20.55 0.70
N GLN A 99 16.67 21.87 0.83
CA GLN A 99 17.29 22.48 2.00
C GLN A 99 16.30 23.31 2.81
N VAL A 100 16.38 23.20 4.13
CA VAL A 100 15.66 24.03 5.09
C VAL A 100 16.68 24.75 5.96
N SER A 101 16.41 26.01 6.28
CA SER A 101 17.23 26.75 7.24
C SER A 101 16.53 26.86 8.59
N CYS A 102 17.24 26.43 9.64
CA CYS A 102 16.83 26.49 11.04
C CYS A 102 17.96 27.16 11.84
N ASP A 103 17.68 28.27 12.52
CA ASP A 103 18.66 28.98 13.36
C ASP A 103 20.00 29.26 12.65
N GLY A 104 19.94 29.68 11.38
CA GLY A 104 21.12 29.96 10.55
C GLY A 104 21.88 28.72 10.04
N THR A 105 21.50 27.51 10.48
CA THR A 105 22.02 26.24 9.94
C THR A 105 21.21 25.80 8.72
N VAL A 106 21.86 25.16 7.74
CA VAL A 106 21.20 24.60 6.55
C VAL A 106 21.15 23.08 6.68
N LEU A 107 19.95 22.53 6.62
CA LEU A 107 19.64 21.12 6.82
C LEU A 107 19.15 20.51 5.52
N ASN A 108 19.60 19.29 5.21
CA ASN A 108 19.12 18.55 4.06
C ASN A 108 17.90 17.72 4.46
N VAL A 109 16.79 17.97 3.78
CA VAL A 109 15.53 17.24 3.93
C VAL A 109 15.42 16.19 2.84
N SER A 110 15.03 14.98 3.23
CA SER A 110 14.59 13.94 2.29
C SER A 110 13.06 13.83 2.34
N ALA A 111 12.43 13.78 1.17
CA ALA A 111 11.01 13.59 1.00
C ALA A 111 10.73 12.23 0.35
N VAL A 112 9.89 11.43 1.00
CA VAL A 112 9.37 10.17 0.47
C VAL A 112 7.88 10.34 0.20
N GLN A 113 7.50 10.28 -1.07
CA GLN A 113 6.10 10.31 -1.49
C GLN A 113 5.57 8.89 -1.58
N ASN A 114 4.43 8.65 -0.94
CA ASN A 114 3.68 7.43 -1.11
C ASN A 114 2.45 7.75 -1.97
N GLN A 115 2.30 7.02 -3.07
CA GLN A 115 1.28 7.28 -4.09
C GLN A 115 0.52 5.98 -4.35
N SER A 116 -0.80 6.05 -4.46
CA SER A 116 -1.59 4.93 -4.95
C SER A 116 -1.64 5.01 -6.47
N ILE A 117 -1.03 4.02 -7.13
CA ILE A 117 -1.07 3.85 -8.58
C ILE A 117 -2.12 2.79 -8.86
N VAL A 118 -3.24 3.17 -9.49
CA VAL A 118 -4.08 2.16 -10.13
C VAL A 118 -3.36 1.76 -11.42
N SER A 119 -2.96 0.49 -11.51
CA SER A 119 -2.37 -0.03 -12.75
C SER A 119 -3.46 -0.19 -13.81
N GLY A 120 -3.08 0.03 -15.07
CA GLY A 120 -3.95 -0.27 -16.19
C GLY A 120 -4.30 -1.77 -16.24
N GLY A 121 -5.47 -2.09 -16.79
CA GLY A 121 -5.98 -3.45 -16.82
C GLY A 121 -7.01 -3.66 -17.93
N SER A 122 -7.47 -4.91 -18.07
CA SER A 122 -8.52 -5.27 -19.03
C SER A 122 -9.36 -6.44 -18.54
N ALA A 123 -10.59 -6.51 -19.02
CA ALA A 123 -11.52 -7.63 -18.84
C ALA A 123 -12.15 -7.98 -20.19
N ASN A 124 -12.28 -9.27 -20.49
CA ASN A 124 -12.83 -9.73 -21.77
C ASN A 124 -13.91 -10.79 -21.53
N TYR A 125 -15.11 -10.54 -22.03
CA TYR A 125 -16.27 -11.41 -21.90
C TYR A 125 -16.67 -11.92 -23.30
N THR A 126 -16.57 -13.22 -23.52
CA THR A 126 -16.85 -13.87 -24.82
C THR A 126 -17.83 -15.03 -24.73
N VAL A 127 -18.18 -15.45 -23.51
CA VAL A 127 -19.19 -16.50 -23.27
C VAL A 127 -20.55 -15.82 -23.14
N PRO A 128 -21.62 -16.32 -23.81
CA PRO A 128 -22.93 -15.70 -23.69
C PRO A 128 -23.45 -15.77 -22.26
N GLY A 129 -24.06 -14.67 -21.81
CA GLY A 129 -24.58 -14.57 -20.44
C GLY A 129 -24.58 -13.14 -19.91
N THR A 130 -24.94 -13.02 -18.63
CA THR A 130 -24.94 -11.76 -17.89
C THR A 130 -23.89 -11.84 -16.79
N PHE A 131 -23.05 -10.81 -16.73
CA PHE A 131 -21.94 -10.69 -15.79
C PHE A 131 -21.97 -9.33 -15.12
N THR A 132 -21.23 -9.22 -14.03
CA THR A 132 -20.97 -7.95 -13.35
C THR A 132 -19.51 -7.56 -13.50
N PHE A 133 -19.27 -6.29 -13.78
CA PHE A 133 -17.96 -5.67 -13.78
C PHE A 133 -17.92 -4.60 -12.68
N THR A 134 -16.87 -4.60 -11.87
CA THR A 134 -16.62 -3.57 -10.87
C THR A 134 -15.46 -2.70 -11.37
N PRO A 135 -15.73 -1.49 -11.87
CA PRO A 135 -14.67 -0.58 -12.28
C PRO A 135 -13.72 -0.28 -11.11
N PRO A 136 -12.40 -0.13 -11.36
CA PRO A 136 -11.49 0.37 -10.34
C PRO A 136 -11.98 1.72 -9.79
N ALA A 137 -11.74 1.96 -8.49
CA ALA A 137 -12.16 3.20 -7.83
C ALA A 137 -11.61 4.47 -8.50
N GLN A 138 -10.49 4.36 -9.21
CA GLN A 138 -9.89 5.41 -10.03
C GLN A 138 -9.30 4.78 -11.29
N TYR A 139 -9.52 5.38 -12.46
CA TYR A 139 -8.89 4.98 -13.72
C TYR A 139 -8.69 6.24 -14.57
N GLY A 140 -7.74 6.20 -15.51
CA GLY A 140 -7.47 7.36 -16.38
C GLY A 140 -8.54 7.46 -17.45
N THR A 141 -8.47 6.53 -18.40
CA THR A 141 -9.44 6.38 -19.47
C THR A 141 -9.83 4.92 -19.56
N MET A 142 -11.12 4.63 -19.59
CA MET A 142 -11.64 3.28 -19.82
C MET A 142 -12.33 3.22 -21.18
N THR A 143 -11.94 2.26 -22.00
CA THR A 143 -12.52 1.97 -23.30
C THR A 143 -13.28 0.66 -23.23
N VAL A 144 -14.52 0.68 -23.67
CA VAL A 144 -15.38 -0.51 -23.77
C VAL A 144 -15.73 -0.73 -25.22
N THR A 145 -15.43 -1.92 -25.75
CA THR A 145 -15.86 -2.36 -27.07
C THR A 145 -16.87 -3.49 -26.90
N VAL A 146 -18.07 -3.29 -27.43
CA VAL A 146 -19.18 -4.25 -27.38
C VAL A 146 -19.47 -4.73 -28.79
N ASN A 147 -19.42 -6.04 -28.99
CA ASN A 147 -19.76 -6.71 -30.24
C ASN A 147 -21.02 -7.55 -30.04
N GLY A 148 -22.08 -7.29 -30.81
CA GLY A 148 -23.25 -8.17 -30.87
C GLY A 148 -22.92 -9.50 -31.53
N GLY A 149 -23.69 -10.53 -31.21
CA GLY A 149 -23.57 -11.85 -31.84
C GLY A 149 -23.98 -11.83 -33.31
N GLY A 150 -23.28 -12.59 -34.14
CA GLY A 150 -23.60 -12.76 -35.55
C GLY A 150 -24.84 -13.64 -35.75
N GLY A 151 -25.62 -13.36 -36.80
CA GLY A 151 -26.73 -14.22 -37.21
C GLY A 151 -26.24 -15.50 -37.86
N GLY A 152 -27.07 -16.55 -37.85
CA GLY A 152 -26.78 -17.82 -38.50
C GLY A 152 -27.02 -17.80 -40.01
N GLY A 153 -26.23 -18.59 -40.74
CA GLY A 153 -26.40 -18.79 -42.17
C GLY A 153 -27.62 -19.66 -42.50
N GLY A 154 -28.20 -19.51 -43.69
CA GLY A 154 -29.32 -20.33 -44.15
C GLY A 154 -28.86 -21.71 -44.61
N GLY A 155 -29.74 -22.70 -44.60
CA GLY A 155 -29.46 -24.02 -45.15
C GLY A 155 -29.56 -24.07 -46.68
N GLY A 156 -28.84 -25.00 -47.30
CA GLY A 156 -28.97 -25.30 -48.73
C GLY A 156 -30.21 -26.15 -49.05
N SER A 157 -30.67 -26.10 -50.30
CA SER A 157 -31.84 -26.85 -50.80
C SER A 157 -31.47 -27.98 -51.77
N ASN A 158 -32.37 -28.93 -52.03
CA ASN A 158 -32.12 -30.12 -52.87
C ASN A 158 -33.14 -30.29 -54.01
N GLY A 159 -33.49 -29.22 -54.73
CA GLY A 159 -34.40 -29.28 -55.90
C GLY A 159 -35.89 -29.56 -55.59
N SER A 160 -36.18 -30.17 -54.43
CA SER A 160 -37.54 -30.58 -54.00
C SER A 160 -38.00 -29.86 -52.73
N THR A 161 -37.06 -29.46 -51.88
CA THR A 161 -37.28 -28.91 -50.54
C THR A 161 -36.40 -27.68 -50.33
N ASN A 162 -36.96 -26.64 -49.70
CA ASN A 162 -36.20 -25.44 -49.35
C ASN A 162 -35.25 -25.74 -48.19
N GLY A 163 -34.14 -25.00 -48.12
CA GLY A 163 -33.34 -24.91 -46.91
C GLY A 163 -34.07 -24.08 -45.85
N GLY A 164 -33.79 -24.37 -44.58
CA GLY A 164 -34.27 -23.59 -43.45
C GLY A 164 -33.53 -22.26 -43.33
N ASN A 165 -34.22 -21.25 -42.79
CA ASN A 165 -33.59 -19.98 -42.43
C ASN A 165 -32.66 -20.18 -41.22
N GLY A 166 -31.62 -19.35 -41.13
CA GLY A 166 -30.85 -19.20 -39.90
C GLY A 166 -31.65 -18.48 -38.82
N SER A 167 -31.04 -18.31 -37.65
CA SER A 167 -31.59 -17.50 -36.54
C SER A 167 -30.77 -16.22 -36.36
N SER A 168 -31.40 -15.16 -35.88
CA SER A 168 -30.68 -13.93 -35.52
C SER A 168 -29.74 -14.19 -34.34
N GLY A 169 -28.66 -13.42 -34.26
CA GLY A 169 -27.80 -13.40 -33.07
C GLY A 169 -28.49 -12.74 -31.87
N GLY A 170 -27.77 -12.67 -30.75
CA GLY A 170 -28.13 -11.89 -29.57
C GLY A 170 -27.34 -10.58 -29.50
N SER A 171 -27.96 -9.53 -28.97
CA SER A 171 -27.28 -8.26 -28.70
C SER A 171 -26.35 -8.39 -27.48
N SER A 172 -25.23 -7.69 -27.49
CA SER A 172 -24.35 -7.53 -26.33
C SER A 172 -24.47 -6.11 -25.81
N SER A 173 -24.26 -5.89 -24.50
CA SER A 173 -24.34 -4.56 -23.91
C SER A 173 -23.42 -4.35 -22.72
N PHE A 174 -23.01 -3.10 -22.51
CA PHE A 174 -22.36 -2.63 -21.31
C PHE A 174 -23.22 -1.54 -20.65
N ASP A 175 -23.50 -1.70 -19.36
CA ASP A 175 -24.35 -0.83 -18.54
C ASP A 175 -25.77 -0.61 -19.10
N GLY A 176 -26.23 -1.48 -20.00
CA GLY A 176 -27.50 -1.34 -20.71
C GLY A 176 -27.57 -0.15 -21.68
N THR A 177 -26.53 0.68 -21.78
CA THR A 177 -26.53 1.92 -22.57
C THR A 177 -25.66 1.80 -23.82
N VAL A 178 -24.54 1.08 -23.75
CA VAL A 178 -23.66 0.81 -24.89
C VAL A 178 -24.02 -0.56 -25.46
N ILE A 179 -24.58 -0.60 -26.67
CA ILE A 179 -25.20 -1.82 -27.23
C ILE A 179 -24.63 -2.12 -28.61
N GLY A 180 -24.10 -3.34 -28.75
CA GLY A 180 -23.81 -3.96 -30.05
C GLY A 180 -24.99 -4.85 -30.45
N ASN A 181 -25.76 -4.44 -31.45
CA ASN A 181 -26.97 -5.17 -31.85
C ASN A 181 -26.64 -6.49 -32.55
N ALA A 182 -27.57 -7.44 -32.47
CA ALA A 182 -27.47 -8.71 -33.17
C ALA A 182 -27.36 -8.58 -34.69
N GLY A 183 -26.64 -9.52 -35.30
CA GLY A 183 -26.71 -9.78 -36.73
C GLY A 183 -28.00 -10.52 -37.11
N GLY A 184 -28.56 -10.20 -38.27
CA GLY A 184 -29.78 -10.80 -38.79
C GLY A 184 -29.60 -12.22 -39.30
N ALA A 185 -30.66 -13.01 -39.21
CA ALA A 185 -30.75 -14.33 -39.82
C ALA A 185 -30.65 -14.27 -41.35
N ALA A 186 -29.97 -15.25 -41.95
CA ALA A 186 -30.01 -15.45 -43.39
C ALA A 186 -31.17 -16.34 -43.83
N GLY A 187 -31.64 -16.13 -45.05
CA GLY A 187 -32.64 -16.98 -45.70
C GLY A 187 -32.06 -18.31 -46.17
N GLY A 188 -32.86 -19.38 -46.10
CA GLY A 188 -32.53 -20.66 -46.71
C GLY A 188 -32.61 -20.63 -48.23
N GLY A 189 -31.86 -21.51 -48.90
CA GLY A 189 -31.92 -21.66 -50.34
C GLY A 189 -33.28 -22.16 -50.83
N ASN A 190 -33.72 -21.68 -52.00
CA ASN A 190 -34.97 -22.10 -52.61
C ASN A 190 -34.76 -23.36 -53.46
N LYS A 191 -35.69 -24.32 -53.37
CA LYS A 191 -35.70 -25.55 -54.17
C LYS A 191 -35.63 -25.31 -55.69
N ASN A 192 -36.02 -24.12 -56.16
CA ASN A 192 -35.95 -23.72 -57.57
C ASN A 192 -34.62 -23.06 -57.96
N GLY A 193 -33.57 -23.17 -57.15
CA GLY A 193 -32.21 -22.73 -57.49
C GLY A 193 -31.81 -21.35 -56.97
N THR A 194 -32.74 -20.59 -56.38
CA THR A 194 -32.44 -19.24 -55.87
C THR A 194 -31.69 -19.29 -54.55
N THR A 195 -30.56 -18.56 -54.46
CA THR A 195 -29.81 -18.39 -53.21
C THR A 195 -30.62 -17.59 -52.19
N GLY A 196 -30.57 -18.00 -50.93
CA GLY A 196 -31.21 -17.29 -49.83
C GLY A 196 -30.59 -15.91 -49.59
N ALA A 197 -31.40 -14.97 -49.12
CA ALA A 197 -30.92 -13.62 -48.82
C ALA A 197 -29.92 -13.63 -47.65
N ASN A 198 -28.89 -12.79 -47.74
CA ASN A 198 -27.95 -12.59 -46.63
C ASN A 198 -28.65 -11.87 -45.47
N GLY A 199 -28.25 -12.19 -44.24
CA GLY A 199 -28.70 -11.50 -43.05
C GLY A 199 -28.16 -10.08 -42.97
N SER A 200 -28.95 -9.17 -42.39
CA SER A 200 -28.55 -7.78 -42.18
C SER A 200 -27.45 -7.67 -41.12
N THR A 201 -26.48 -6.78 -41.33
CA THR A 201 -25.49 -6.45 -40.30
C THR A 201 -26.13 -5.65 -39.15
N GLY A 202 -25.80 -6.02 -37.91
CA GLY A 202 -26.23 -5.29 -36.71
C GLY A 202 -25.56 -3.92 -36.62
N GLY A 203 -26.28 -2.92 -36.10
CA GLY A 203 -25.74 -1.59 -35.79
C GLY A 203 -25.25 -1.47 -34.35
N GLY A 204 -24.64 -0.33 -34.00
CA GLY A 204 -24.26 0.02 -32.62
C GLY A 204 -25.06 1.22 -32.09
N SER A 205 -25.24 1.32 -30.77
CA SER A 205 -25.80 2.51 -30.12
C SER A 205 -25.12 2.82 -28.79
N GLY A 206 -25.12 4.10 -28.40
CA GLY A 206 -24.66 4.57 -27.08
C GLY A 206 -23.15 4.73 -26.93
N GLY A 207 -22.35 4.48 -27.97
CA GLY A 207 -20.91 4.70 -27.97
C GLY A 207 -20.44 5.78 -28.93
N SER A 208 -19.15 6.12 -28.81
CA SER A 208 -18.44 7.16 -29.56
C SER A 208 -18.12 6.74 -31.00
N VAL A 209 -18.04 5.44 -31.29
CA VAL A 209 -17.87 4.88 -32.64
C VAL A 209 -18.85 3.72 -32.80
N ASN A 210 -19.67 3.76 -33.87
CA ASN A 210 -20.68 2.74 -34.18
C ASN A 210 -20.40 2.19 -35.58
N LEU A 211 -20.01 0.93 -35.69
CA LEU A 211 -19.73 0.25 -36.95
C LEU A 211 -20.63 -0.99 -37.08
N GLY A 212 -21.00 -1.32 -38.32
CA GLY A 212 -21.42 -2.69 -38.64
C GLY A 212 -20.18 -3.59 -38.69
N GLY A 213 -20.30 -4.85 -38.28
CA GLY A 213 -19.15 -5.78 -38.29
C GLY A 213 -18.58 -6.13 -36.92
N GLY A 214 -19.44 -6.28 -35.92
CA GLY A 214 -19.17 -7.04 -34.69
C GLY A 214 -18.95 -8.52 -34.98
N SER A 215 -19.44 -9.43 -34.12
CA SER A 215 -19.11 -10.84 -34.28
C SER A 215 -19.58 -11.41 -35.64
N PRO A 216 -18.76 -12.23 -36.31
CA PRO A 216 -19.08 -12.73 -37.65
C PRO A 216 -20.38 -13.53 -37.71
N GLY A 217 -21.16 -13.33 -38.77
CA GLY A 217 -22.30 -14.18 -39.09
C GLY A 217 -21.88 -15.55 -39.63
N GLY A 218 -22.78 -16.52 -39.55
CA GLY A 218 -22.55 -17.89 -39.99
C GLY A 218 -22.59 -18.04 -41.50
N THR A 219 -21.84 -18.99 -42.05
CA THR A 219 -21.84 -19.26 -43.49
C THR A 219 -23.13 -19.97 -43.92
N GLY A 220 -23.63 -19.67 -45.13
CA GLY A 220 -24.74 -20.39 -45.73
C GLY A 220 -24.35 -21.81 -46.16
N GLY A 221 -25.32 -22.71 -46.16
CA GLY A 221 -25.15 -24.10 -46.61
C GLY A 221 -25.27 -24.24 -48.13
N ASN A 222 -24.51 -25.17 -48.71
CA ASN A 222 -24.54 -25.44 -50.14
C ASN A 222 -25.78 -26.25 -50.53
N GLY A 223 -26.49 -25.80 -51.56
CA GLY A 223 -27.55 -26.54 -52.22
C GLY A 223 -27.02 -27.58 -53.20
N VAL A 224 -27.88 -28.48 -53.64
CA VAL A 224 -27.57 -29.54 -54.61
C VAL A 224 -28.73 -29.71 -55.61
N THR A 225 -28.46 -30.33 -56.76
CA THR A 225 -29.47 -30.76 -57.76
C THR A 225 -30.49 -29.66 -58.15
N GLY A 226 -30.00 -28.55 -58.70
CA GLY A 226 -30.87 -27.43 -59.09
C GLY A 226 -31.46 -26.63 -57.93
N GLY A 227 -31.11 -26.95 -56.67
CA GLY A 227 -31.42 -26.16 -55.48
C GLY A 227 -30.44 -25.02 -55.24
N GLY A 228 -30.92 -23.93 -54.65
CA GLY A 228 -30.11 -22.77 -54.26
C GLY A 228 -29.35 -22.96 -52.95
N ASN A 229 -28.29 -22.16 -52.78
CA ASN A 229 -27.49 -22.07 -51.57
C ASN A 229 -28.21 -21.25 -50.49
N GLY A 230 -27.88 -21.46 -49.22
CA GLY A 230 -28.30 -20.58 -48.14
C GLY A 230 -27.53 -19.25 -48.17
N GLY A 231 -28.15 -18.19 -47.63
CA GLY A 231 -27.49 -16.90 -47.47
C GLY A 231 -26.48 -16.90 -46.31
N LEU A 232 -25.56 -15.93 -46.32
CA LEU A 232 -24.64 -15.65 -45.22
C LEU A 232 -25.36 -14.93 -44.08
N GLY A 233 -25.17 -15.35 -42.84
CA GLY A 233 -25.66 -14.65 -41.65
C GLY A 233 -25.06 -13.25 -41.55
N GLY A 234 -25.83 -12.30 -41.01
CA GLY A 234 -25.33 -10.93 -40.80
C GLY A 234 -24.32 -10.87 -39.66
N ASN A 235 -23.27 -10.06 -39.80
CA ASN A 235 -22.39 -9.77 -38.67
C ASN A 235 -23.14 -8.98 -37.60
N GLY A 236 -22.76 -9.12 -36.33
CA GLY A 236 -23.26 -8.26 -35.26
C GLY A 236 -22.87 -6.79 -35.45
N GLY A 237 -23.34 -5.93 -34.55
CA GLY A 237 -22.91 -4.54 -34.45
C GLY A 237 -21.73 -4.39 -33.50
N GLN A 238 -20.82 -3.48 -33.83
CA GLN A 238 -19.72 -3.08 -32.96
C GLN A 238 -19.93 -1.65 -32.50
N VAL A 239 -19.79 -1.44 -31.19
CA VAL A 239 -19.79 -0.11 -30.60
C VAL A 239 -18.61 0.01 -29.64
N THR A 240 -17.95 1.16 -29.66
CA THR A 240 -16.90 1.50 -28.69
C THR A 240 -17.29 2.76 -27.94
N ALA A 241 -17.19 2.73 -26.62
CA ALA A 241 -17.45 3.85 -25.71
C ALA A 241 -16.21 4.12 -24.84
N THR A 242 -15.98 5.40 -24.54
CA THR A 242 -14.84 5.83 -23.72
C THR A 242 -15.35 6.62 -22.51
N TYR A 243 -14.83 6.27 -21.33
CA TYR A 243 -15.20 6.86 -20.05
C TYR A 243 -13.97 7.43 -19.36
N THR A 244 -14.12 8.58 -18.71
CA THR A 244 -13.09 9.21 -17.85
C THR A 244 -13.53 9.34 -16.40
N SER A 245 -14.83 9.21 -16.12
CA SER A 245 -15.45 9.10 -14.79
C SER A 245 -16.94 8.70 -14.93
N GLY A 246 -17.64 8.47 -13.82
CA GLY A 246 -19.11 8.42 -13.81
C GLY A 246 -19.76 7.04 -13.97
N LEU A 247 -19.00 5.95 -13.85
CA LEU A 247 -19.58 4.61 -13.83
C LEU A 247 -20.03 4.22 -12.42
N SER A 248 -21.16 3.49 -12.36
CA SER A 248 -21.68 2.91 -11.13
C SER A 248 -20.67 1.97 -10.47
N ALA A 249 -20.75 1.81 -9.15
CA ALA A 249 -19.88 0.90 -8.38
C ALA A 249 -19.98 -0.57 -8.84
N THR A 250 -21.02 -0.93 -9.60
CA THR A 250 -21.14 -2.21 -10.31
C THR A 250 -21.88 -1.96 -11.61
N VAL A 251 -21.34 -2.49 -12.71
CA VAL A 251 -21.88 -2.36 -14.06
C VAL A 251 -22.29 -3.72 -14.58
N THR A 252 -23.44 -3.78 -15.26
CA THR A 252 -23.92 -5.02 -15.91
C THR A 252 -23.30 -5.18 -17.28
N VAL A 253 -22.79 -6.37 -17.56
CA VAL A 253 -22.24 -6.78 -18.85
C VAL A 253 -23.09 -7.91 -19.42
N VAL A 254 -23.56 -7.77 -20.66
CA VAL A 254 -24.33 -8.81 -21.35
C VAL A 254 -23.59 -9.20 -22.62
N VAL A 255 -23.41 -10.50 -22.82
CA VAL A 255 -22.84 -11.07 -24.04
C VAL A 255 -23.94 -11.84 -24.77
N GLY A 256 -24.25 -11.40 -25.99
CA GLY A 256 -25.28 -12.00 -26.83
C GLY A 256 -24.82 -13.30 -27.50
N VAL A 257 -25.72 -14.28 -27.60
CA VAL A 257 -25.46 -15.57 -28.27
C VAL A 257 -25.25 -15.41 -29.79
N GLY A 258 -24.51 -16.33 -30.40
CA GLY A 258 -24.52 -16.48 -31.86
C GLY A 258 -25.82 -17.10 -32.36
N GLY A 259 -26.30 -16.68 -33.53
CA GLY A 259 -27.51 -17.22 -34.14
C GLY A 259 -27.28 -18.64 -34.68
N GLY A 260 -28.25 -19.54 -34.50
CA GLY A 260 -28.19 -20.90 -35.03
C GLY A 260 -28.28 -20.96 -36.56
N GLY A 261 -27.55 -21.90 -37.18
CA GLY A 261 -27.61 -22.14 -38.62
C GLY A 261 -28.91 -22.81 -39.06
N GLY A 262 -29.32 -22.58 -40.30
CA GLY A 262 -30.54 -23.15 -40.87
C GLY A 262 -30.37 -24.61 -41.30
N ASN A 263 -31.40 -25.43 -41.07
CA ASN A 263 -31.40 -26.83 -41.49
C ASN A 263 -31.31 -26.97 -43.01
N SER A 264 -30.67 -28.03 -43.52
CA SER A 264 -30.70 -28.30 -44.96
C SER A 264 -32.07 -28.80 -45.42
N GLY A 265 -32.34 -28.68 -46.72
CA GLY A 265 -33.50 -29.31 -47.35
C GLY A 265 -33.46 -30.84 -47.38
N GLY A 266 -32.43 -31.49 -46.82
CA GLY A 266 -32.23 -32.94 -46.87
C GLY A 266 -31.46 -33.43 -48.12
N GLY A 267 -31.26 -34.73 -48.21
CA GLY A 267 -30.35 -35.33 -49.21
C GLY A 267 -28.91 -34.87 -49.01
N ALA A 268 -28.22 -34.51 -50.10
CA ALA A 268 -26.82 -34.05 -50.06
C ALA A 268 -26.66 -32.53 -49.79
N ALA A 269 -27.76 -31.79 -49.58
CA ALA A 269 -27.71 -30.37 -49.24
C ALA A 269 -27.14 -30.15 -47.84
N GLN A 270 -26.33 -29.11 -47.67
CA GLN A 270 -25.64 -28.81 -46.42
C GLN A 270 -26.41 -27.81 -45.55
N PRO A 271 -26.40 -27.95 -44.22
CA PRO A 271 -26.97 -26.95 -43.32
C PRO A 271 -26.13 -25.67 -43.34
N GLY A 272 -26.74 -24.57 -42.91
CA GLY A 272 -26.01 -23.34 -42.60
C GLY A 272 -25.25 -23.49 -41.28
N ASN A 273 -24.17 -22.74 -41.13
CA ASN A 273 -23.42 -22.67 -39.88
C ASN A 273 -23.98 -21.57 -38.97
N GLY A 274 -23.80 -21.74 -37.66
CA GLY A 274 -24.13 -20.72 -36.68
C GLY A 274 -23.20 -19.50 -36.77
N GLY A 275 -23.70 -18.35 -36.34
CA GLY A 275 -22.90 -17.14 -36.17
C GLY A 275 -22.07 -17.18 -34.88
N SER A 276 -21.04 -16.34 -34.81
CA SER A 276 -20.19 -16.21 -33.62
C SER A 276 -20.91 -15.45 -32.51
N THR A 277 -20.71 -15.87 -31.26
CA THR A 277 -21.15 -15.16 -30.06
C THR A 277 -20.58 -13.75 -30.02
N GLY A 278 -21.33 -12.82 -29.44
CA GLY A 278 -20.87 -11.47 -29.13
C GLY A 278 -19.68 -11.43 -28.17
N SER A 279 -19.20 -10.22 -27.88
CA SER A 279 -18.19 -10.02 -26.84
C SER A 279 -18.26 -8.62 -26.23
N VAL A 280 -17.73 -8.48 -25.03
CA VAL A 280 -17.49 -7.19 -24.38
C VAL A 280 -16.05 -7.15 -23.91
N LEU A 281 -15.25 -6.26 -24.49
CA LEU A 281 -13.88 -6.00 -24.10
C LEU A 281 -13.84 -4.66 -23.35
N ILE A 282 -13.26 -4.67 -22.17
CA ILE A 282 -13.05 -3.50 -21.33
C ILE A 282 -11.55 -3.35 -21.14
N SER A 283 -11.01 -2.16 -21.39
CA SER A 283 -9.62 -1.83 -21.06
C SER A 283 -9.56 -0.47 -20.38
N TRP A 284 -8.67 -0.30 -19.42
CA TRP A 284 -8.46 0.99 -18.76
C TRP A 284 -6.99 1.30 -18.58
N THR A 285 -6.65 2.57 -18.71
CA THR A 285 -5.35 3.08 -18.29
C THR A 285 -5.35 3.32 -16.78
N GLY A 286 -4.15 3.28 -16.19
CA GLY A 286 -3.98 3.67 -14.80
C GLY A 286 -4.49 5.08 -14.56
N GLY A 287 -5.09 5.30 -13.39
CA GLY A 287 -5.51 6.65 -12.96
C GLY A 287 -4.31 7.58 -12.80
N THR A 288 -4.57 8.88 -12.71
CA THR A 288 -3.57 9.79 -12.16
C THR A 288 -3.21 9.31 -10.76
N PRO A 289 -1.92 9.19 -10.41
CA PRO A 289 -1.55 8.73 -9.08
C PRO A 289 -2.14 9.69 -8.06
N THR A 290 -3.01 9.18 -7.19
CA THR A 290 -3.46 9.99 -6.07
C THR A 290 -2.42 9.89 -4.96
N TRP A 291 -1.92 11.06 -4.59
CA TRP A 291 -1.03 11.21 -3.45
C TRP A 291 -1.76 10.77 -2.18
N ASN A 292 -1.14 9.87 -1.40
CA ASN A 292 -1.70 9.41 -0.14
C ASN A 292 -1.02 10.11 1.06
N SER A 293 0.30 10.26 1.00
CA SER A 293 1.13 10.80 2.07
C SER A 293 2.51 11.18 1.54
N THR A 294 3.11 12.22 2.12
CA THR A 294 4.53 12.54 1.98
C THR A 294 5.11 12.60 3.38
N VAL A 295 6.22 11.88 3.57
CA VAL A 295 7.02 11.98 4.77
C VAL A 295 8.30 12.71 4.44
N PHE A 296 8.56 13.79 5.15
CA PHE A 296 9.80 14.54 5.12
C PHE A 296 10.61 14.21 6.36
N SER A 297 11.91 14.03 6.21
CA SER A 297 12.79 13.77 7.35
C SER A 297 14.10 14.52 7.22
N PHE A 298 14.57 15.04 8.34
CA PHE A 298 15.90 15.62 8.45
C PHE A 298 16.44 15.46 9.87
N GLN A 299 17.75 15.66 9.98
CA GLN A 299 18.48 15.66 11.24
C GLN A 299 19.06 17.04 11.47
N SER A 300 19.00 17.53 12.71
CA SER A 300 19.66 18.74 13.16
C SER A 300 20.46 18.48 14.44
N GLU A 301 21.48 19.30 14.68
CA GLU A 301 22.28 19.27 15.90
C GLU A 301 22.33 20.66 16.56
N PRO A 302 21.19 21.23 16.99
CA PRO A 302 21.19 22.51 17.68
C PRO A 302 22.08 22.44 18.93
N ASN A 303 23.08 23.31 19.01
CA ASN A 303 24.05 23.35 20.11
C ASN A 303 24.76 21.99 20.38
N GLY A 304 24.95 21.16 19.36
CA GLY A 304 25.64 19.87 19.45
C GLY A 304 24.78 18.73 20.02
N ILE A 305 23.46 18.92 20.12
CA ILE A 305 22.50 17.98 20.68
C ILE A 305 21.57 17.50 19.56
N CYS A 306 21.36 16.20 19.44
CA CYS A 306 20.63 15.64 18.30
C CYS A 306 19.14 15.94 18.32
N ALA A 307 18.58 16.30 17.18
CA ALA A 307 17.15 16.22 16.91
C ALA A 307 16.90 15.59 15.54
N ILE A 308 16.00 14.60 15.51
CA ILE A 308 15.56 13.91 14.29
C ILE A 308 14.09 14.23 14.11
N THR A 309 13.75 14.94 13.05
CA THR A 309 12.36 15.36 12.80
C THR A 309 11.80 14.65 11.58
N ARG A 310 10.55 14.19 11.73
CA ARG A 310 9.72 13.62 10.68
C ARG A 310 8.46 14.43 10.55
N PHE A 311 8.18 14.91 9.36
CA PHE A 311 6.94 15.61 9.04
C PHE A 311 6.13 14.81 8.05
N SER A 312 4.92 14.44 8.43
CA SER A 312 4.03 13.66 7.57
C SER A 312 2.83 14.52 7.19
N LYS A 313 2.63 14.70 5.89
CA LYS A 313 1.36 15.14 5.34
C LYS A 313 0.62 13.91 4.86
N THR A 314 -0.63 13.72 5.27
CA THR A 314 -1.44 12.55 4.86
C THR A 314 -2.85 12.97 4.49
N LEU A 315 -3.37 12.45 3.38
CA LEU A 315 -4.77 12.65 3.01
C LEU A 315 -5.64 11.58 3.67
N VAL A 316 -6.53 11.98 4.57
CA VAL A 316 -7.49 11.08 5.25
C VAL A 316 -8.90 11.52 4.89
N SER A 317 -9.60 10.70 4.09
CA SER A 317 -11.00 10.95 3.68
C SER A 317 -11.23 12.35 3.07
N GLY A 318 -10.28 12.81 2.25
CA GLY A 318 -10.35 14.13 1.59
C GLY A 318 -9.90 15.31 2.45
N SER A 319 -9.52 15.09 3.72
CA SER A 319 -8.94 16.10 4.61
C SER A 319 -7.43 15.88 4.77
N LEU A 320 -6.64 16.95 4.66
CA LEU A 320 -5.21 16.91 4.93
C LEU A 320 -4.97 16.88 6.44
N ARG A 321 -4.15 15.93 6.88
CA ARG A 321 -3.65 15.80 8.24
C ARG A 321 -2.15 16.05 8.23
N ASN A 322 -1.69 17.01 9.02
CA ASN A 322 -0.28 17.27 9.21
C ASN A 322 0.15 16.72 10.58
N LEU A 323 1.31 16.06 10.61
CA LEU A 323 1.91 15.51 11.82
C LEU A 323 3.41 15.77 11.80
N ILE A 324 3.89 16.59 12.74
CA ILE A 324 5.31 16.75 13.01
C ILE A 324 5.64 15.90 14.22
N HIS A 325 6.59 14.99 14.06
CA HIS A 325 7.14 14.17 15.12
C HIS A 325 8.64 14.43 15.20
N SER A 326 9.13 14.87 16.35
CA SER A 326 10.52 15.26 16.54
C SER A 326 11.11 14.54 17.75
N ASP A 327 12.22 13.85 17.55
CA ASP A 327 12.96 13.08 18.55
C ASP A 327 14.24 13.82 18.91
N GLY A 328 14.32 14.40 20.10
CA GLY A 328 15.53 15.04 20.61
C GLY A 328 16.27 14.15 21.58
N SER A 329 17.60 14.17 21.55
CA SER A 329 18.47 13.37 22.43
C SER A 329 19.53 14.24 23.07
N ASN A 330 19.83 14.06 24.37
CA ASN A 330 20.85 14.82 25.12
C ASN A 330 22.32 14.68 24.62
N VAL A 331 22.55 13.97 23.52
CA VAL A 331 23.85 13.66 22.93
C VAL A 331 23.86 14.00 21.43
N PRO A 332 25.03 14.16 20.80
CA PRO A 332 25.13 14.31 19.34
C PRO A 332 24.51 13.12 18.59
N CYS A 333 24.10 13.31 17.34
CA CYS A 333 23.36 12.29 16.60
C CYS A 333 24.17 11.02 16.38
N ALA A 334 25.48 11.15 16.18
CA ALA A 334 26.40 10.01 16.07
C ALA A 334 26.49 9.15 17.36
N ALA A 335 26.12 9.72 18.51
CA ALA A 335 26.23 9.08 19.82
C ALA A 335 24.90 8.49 20.34
N THR A 336 23.79 8.72 19.65
CA THR A 336 22.43 8.29 20.09
C THR A 336 22.31 6.78 20.28
N THR A 337 22.99 5.98 19.46
CA THR A 337 22.95 4.50 19.52
C THR A 337 24.10 3.88 20.31
N THR A 338 25.14 4.65 20.63
CA THR A 338 26.38 4.15 21.24
C THR A 338 26.58 4.63 22.67
N SER A 339 25.96 5.75 23.07
CA SER A 339 26.08 6.28 24.42
C SER A 339 25.08 5.61 25.37
N PRO A 340 25.54 4.97 26.46
CA PRO A 340 24.65 4.43 27.50
C PRO A 340 23.96 5.53 28.33
N ARG A 341 24.33 6.81 28.11
CA ARG A 341 23.72 7.98 28.75
C ARG A 341 22.80 8.76 27.80
N ALA A 342 22.52 8.21 26.62
CA ALA A 342 21.57 8.80 25.68
C ALA A 342 20.16 8.77 26.29
N LEU A 343 19.57 9.94 26.43
CA LEU A 343 18.20 10.17 26.88
C LEU A 343 17.45 10.88 25.76
N GLN A 344 16.33 10.29 25.36
CA GLN A 344 15.47 10.80 24.29
C GLN A 344 14.17 11.36 24.85
N ARG A 345 13.70 12.47 24.27
CA ARG A 345 12.37 13.03 24.45
C ARG A 345 11.78 13.39 23.09
N SER A 346 10.47 13.17 22.95
CA SER A 346 9.79 13.40 21.69
C SER A 346 8.72 14.48 21.85
N VAL A 347 8.53 15.26 20.78
CA VAL A 347 7.46 16.26 20.63
C VAL A 347 6.64 15.87 19.42
N GLU A 348 5.32 15.93 19.58
CA GLU A 348 4.37 15.65 18.50
C GLU A 348 3.39 16.82 18.36
N LEU A 349 3.26 17.31 17.13
CA LEU A 349 2.34 18.40 16.76
C LEU A 349 1.45 17.91 15.62
N SER A 350 0.14 17.99 15.82
CA SER A 350 -0.83 17.73 14.76
C SER A 350 -1.72 18.94 14.54
N TYR A 351 -1.91 19.31 13.27
CA TYR A 351 -2.71 20.46 12.84
C TYR A 351 -3.32 20.24 11.46
#